data_AF-A0A7K4CG83-F1
#
_entry.id   AF-A0A7K4CG83-F1
#
_cell.length_a   1.000
_cell.length_b   1.000
_cell.length_c   1.000
_cell.angle_alpha   90.00
_cell.angle_beta   90.00
_cell.angle_gamma   90.00
#
_symmetry.space_group_name_H-M   'P 1'
#
loop_
_entity.id
_entity.type
_entity.pdbx_description
1 polymer ?
#
loop_
_entity_poly.entity_id
_entity_poly.type
_entity_poly.pdbx_seq_one_letter_code
_entity_poly.pdbx_strand_id
1 'polypeptide(L)'
;VIGDVNEGNILVDSKACVRLIDCDSFQVRAEGTLFPCEVGVAHFTPPEIQAEKHYHMVRTANHDNFGLAILIFQLLFLGRHPYAGVYSGKDDMPIERAILEFRYAYGKNAGARMMAPPPNSVGPSIVPGDVAELFEIAFSEAGTRPGSRPAAGDWWDALEALENRMQRCRADAVHWHYAGLSSCPWCRLEENSGLLIFLSADSITKIDLKREWEKIEAVLPPGPCPSVLPGNFPHRPVPLPPKAARSLAFRGLRQLAAAGIVIICLLLIIMEADPGYYLSLGGGVLALGLVLFPDEASNEKKRRRLALKNARYLWDLWNKKWIEEAGDTGYYRQLNHLREQKRKFEAIEEEYHAALSALERGTRDRQLFTFLMKFSIDMCTSTRITPAAKVSLKAAGIRTAADVNPAALIKVPALDSAVAGELMLWRERSAKNFLFDSSKGVEPADTRALVQKYQPIMKPVERELRTGSVKLAKIAMDIQKNRTILMPQIGKRARELAQAEADFEIFAKTMEEMVARDIRGILGQQ
;
A
#
# COMPACT_ATOMS: atom_id res chain seq x y z
N VAL A 1 -45.48 25.89 5.39
CA VAL A 1 -44.77 24.58 5.50
C VAL A 1 -44.33 24.26 4.09
N ILE A 2 -43.03 24.06 3.88
CA ILE A 2 -42.46 23.80 2.55
C ILE A 2 -43.09 22.52 1.99
N GLY A 3 -43.22 21.50 2.83
CA GLY A 3 -43.81 20.23 2.47
C GLY A 3 -42.80 19.31 1.82
N ASP A 4 -42.28 19.67 0.65
CA ASP A 4 -41.35 18.83 -0.13
C ASP A 4 -39.90 19.32 -0.01
N VAL A 5 -39.33 19.16 1.19
CA VAL A 5 -37.93 19.51 1.48
C VAL A 5 -37.00 18.42 0.94
N ASN A 6 -36.38 18.66 -0.22
CA ASN A 6 -35.38 17.79 -0.83
C ASN A 6 -34.33 18.61 -1.61
N GLU A 7 -33.26 17.97 -2.04
CA GLU A 7 -32.12 18.59 -2.73
C GLU A 7 -32.47 19.10 -4.14
N GLY A 8 -33.45 18.47 -4.80
CA GLY A 8 -33.94 18.90 -6.11
C GLY A 8 -34.59 20.29 -6.09
N ASN A 9 -35.12 20.69 -4.93
CA ASN A 9 -35.79 21.98 -4.73
C ASN A 9 -34.83 23.08 -4.20
N ILE A 10 -33.52 22.85 -4.21
CA ILE A 10 -32.50 23.76 -3.70
C ILE A 10 -31.44 24.05 -4.77
N LEU A 11 -31.24 25.33 -5.08
CA LEU A 11 -30.15 25.80 -5.93
C LEU A 11 -29.09 26.54 -5.09
N VAL A 12 -27.82 26.31 -5.42
CA VAL A 12 -26.67 26.94 -4.76
C VAL A 12 -25.75 27.56 -5.80
N ASP A 13 -25.38 28.84 -5.63
CA ASP A 13 -24.43 29.51 -6.51
C ASP A 13 -22.97 29.41 -6.02
N SER A 14 -22.03 29.94 -6.80
CA SER A 14 -20.59 29.92 -6.47
C SER A 14 -20.20 30.76 -5.25
N LYS A 15 -21.13 31.54 -4.68
CA LYS A 15 -20.96 32.31 -3.44
C LYS A 15 -21.66 31.63 -2.26
N ALA A 16 -22.08 30.37 -2.42
CA ALA A 16 -22.86 29.62 -1.45
C ALA A 16 -24.21 30.27 -1.10
N CYS A 17 -24.78 31.07 -2.01
CA CYS A 17 -26.13 31.59 -1.86
C CYS A 17 -27.15 30.48 -2.16
N VAL A 18 -27.97 30.14 -1.17
CA VAL A 18 -29.00 29.11 -1.26
C VAL A 18 -30.33 29.72 -1.68
N ARG A 19 -30.98 29.14 -2.69
CA ARG A 19 -32.32 29.54 -3.16
C ARG A 19 -33.23 28.32 -3.20
N LEU A 20 -34.42 28.48 -2.61
CA LEU A 20 -35.50 27.51 -2.74
C LEU A 20 -36.24 27.74 -4.05
N ILE A 21 -36.60 26.65 -4.72
CA ILE A 21 -37.47 26.66 -5.91
C ILE A 21 -38.71 25.79 -5.64
N ASP A 22 -39.62 25.73 -6.61
CA ASP A 22 -40.85 24.92 -6.53
C ASP A 22 -41.80 25.33 -5.39
N CYS A 23 -41.89 26.65 -5.14
CA CYS A 23 -42.68 27.23 -4.03
C CYS A 23 -44.20 27.12 -4.20
N ASP A 24 -44.69 26.72 -5.37
CA ASP A 24 -46.09 26.45 -5.69
C ASP A 24 -46.61 25.15 -5.07
N SER A 25 -45.69 24.24 -4.69
CA SER A 25 -46.03 23.03 -3.93
C SER A 25 -46.22 23.25 -2.42
N PHE A 26 -45.97 24.46 -1.91
CA PHE A 26 -45.96 24.72 -0.47
C PHE A 26 -47.37 24.62 0.13
N GLN A 27 -47.45 24.12 1.36
CA GLN A 27 -48.69 24.18 2.12
C GLN A 27 -48.89 25.58 2.69
N VAL A 28 -50.00 26.20 2.28
CA VAL A 28 -50.39 27.57 2.66
C VAL A 28 -51.81 27.57 3.23
N ARG A 29 -52.03 28.40 4.24
CA ARG A 29 -53.38 28.74 4.73
C ARG A 29 -53.70 30.17 4.30
N ALA A 30 -54.74 30.33 3.50
CA ALA A 30 -55.22 31.63 3.04
C ALA A 30 -56.75 31.68 3.18
N GLU A 31 -57.26 32.78 3.74
CA GLU A 31 -58.71 33.03 3.90
C GLU A 31 -59.47 31.88 4.60
N GLY A 32 -58.84 31.24 5.58
CA GLY A 32 -59.41 30.09 6.30
C GLY A 32 -59.29 28.74 5.59
N THR A 33 -59.01 28.74 4.28
CA THR A 33 -58.79 27.53 3.47
C THR A 33 -57.34 27.05 3.60
N LEU A 34 -57.16 25.73 3.74
CA LEU A 34 -55.85 25.10 3.70
C LEU A 34 -55.62 24.51 2.31
N PHE A 35 -54.51 24.90 1.69
CA PHE A 35 -54.02 24.30 0.44
C PHE A 35 -52.88 23.34 0.81
N PRO A 36 -53.11 22.01 0.81
CA PRO A 36 -52.10 21.02 1.21
C PRO A 36 -51.02 20.86 0.13
N CYS A 37 -49.84 20.42 0.57
CA CYS A 37 -48.77 19.97 -0.34
C CYS A 37 -49.03 18.51 -0.74
N GLU A 38 -49.22 18.25 -2.03
CA GLU A 38 -49.59 16.93 -2.56
C GLU A 38 -48.42 16.13 -3.15
N VAL A 39 -47.21 16.69 -3.10
CA VAL A 39 -46.00 16.10 -3.69
C VAL A 39 -44.95 15.79 -2.61
N GLY A 40 -44.06 14.84 -2.89
CA GLY A 40 -42.99 14.49 -1.97
C GLY A 40 -42.02 13.49 -2.56
N VAL A 41 -40.75 13.64 -2.24
CA VAL A 41 -39.71 12.65 -2.58
C VAL A 41 -39.64 11.60 -1.46
N ALA A 42 -39.84 10.32 -1.82
CA ALA A 42 -40.04 9.26 -0.84
C ALA A 42 -38.90 9.13 0.18
N HIS A 43 -37.63 9.18 -0.27
CA HIS A 43 -36.48 9.09 0.62
C HIS A 43 -36.23 10.35 1.47
N PHE A 44 -36.90 11.48 1.19
CA PHE A 44 -36.94 12.66 2.07
C PHE A 44 -38.20 12.74 2.94
N THR A 45 -39.15 11.84 2.72
CA THR A 45 -40.44 11.86 3.39
C THR A 45 -40.33 11.15 4.75
N PRO A 46 -40.80 11.74 5.86
CA PRO A 46 -40.72 11.12 7.18
C PRO A 46 -41.65 9.89 7.31
N PRO A 47 -41.35 8.97 8.26
CA PRO A 47 -42.04 7.69 8.39
C PRO A 47 -43.55 7.83 8.63
N GLU A 48 -43.98 8.83 9.39
CA GLU A 48 -45.40 9.08 9.65
C GLU A 48 -46.20 9.49 8.41
N ILE A 49 -45.57 10.11 7.40
CA ILE A 49 -46.23 10.41 6.12
C ILE A 49 -46.19 9.20 5.20
N GLN A 50 -45.04 8.52 5.12
CA GLN A 50 -44.92 7.31 4.29
C GLN A 50 -45.90 6.21 4.69
N ALA A 51 -46.24 6.11 5.98
CA ALA A 51 -47.21 5.15 6.51
C ALA A 51 -48.64 5.36 5.96
N GLU A 52 -49.04 6.60 5.71
CA GLU A 52 -50.36 6.97 5.19
C GLU A 52 -50.49 6.72 3.67
N LYS A 53 -49.37 6.53 2.96
CA LYS A 53 -49.28 6.23 1.52
C LYS A 53 -49.93 7.26 0.59
N HIS A 54 -50.28 8.45 1.08
CA HIS A 54 -50.72 9.59 0.29
C HIS A 54 -50.22 10.90 0.88
N TYR A 55 -50.07 11.92 0.05
CA TYR A 55 -49.54 13.23 0.46
C TYR A 55 -50.61 14.26 0.83
N HIS A 56 -51.87 13.99 0.52
CA HIS A 56 -53.00 14.88 0.84
C HIS A 56 -53.31 14.85 2.34
N MET A 57 -52.58 15.64 3.13
CA MET A 57 -52.74 15.76 4.58
C MET A 57 -52.23 17.11 5.09
N VAL A 58 -52.54 17.44 6.35
CA VAL A 58 -51.97 18.62 7.01
C VAL A 58 -50.51 18.35 7.37
N ARG A 59 -49.57 18.99 6.66
CA ARG A 59 -48.15 18.95 7.01
C ARG A 59 -47.83 19.92 8.14
N THR A 60 -46.83 19.56 8.93
CA THR A 60 -46.31 20.36 10.05
C THR A 60 -44.85 20.74 9.79
N ALA A 61 -44.34 21.74 10.49
CA ALA A 61 -42.90 22.06 10.45
C ALA A 61 -42.03 20.87 10.89
N ASN A 62 -42.55 19.99 11.76
CA ASN A 62 -41.85 18.78 12.17
C ASN A 62 -41.61 17.81 11.00
N HIS A 63 -42.48 17.82 9.97
CA HIS A 63 -42.26 17.04 8.75
C HIS A 63 -41.12 17.62 7.90
N ASP A 64 -41.12 18.94 7.68
CA ASP A 64 -40.05 19.64 6.97
C ASP A 64 -38.69 19.45 7.65
N ASN A 65 -38.66 19.46 8.99
CA ASN A 65 -37.45 19.27 9.80
C ASN A 65 -36.78 17.90 9.56
N PHE A 66 -37.53 16.87 9.13
CA PHE A 66 -36.94 15.59 8.76
C PHE A 66 -36.15 15.69 7.46
N GLY A 67 -36.73 16.28 6.41
CA GLY A 67 -36.05 16.53 5.14
C GLY A 67 -34.83 17.43 5.34
N LEU A 68 -34.95 18.48 6.16
CA LEU A 68 -33.82 19.34 6.53
C LEU A 68 -32.68 18.55 7.20
N ALA A 69 -32.99 17.66 8.14
CA ALA A 69 -31.99 16.82 8.79
C ALA A 69 -31.27 15.90 7.78
N ILE A 70 -31.98 15.34 6.80
CA ILE A 70 -31.37 14.53 5.73
C ILE A 70 -30.39 15.37 4.91
N LEU A 71 -30.80 16.58 4.48
CA LEU A 71 -29.94 17.47 3.70
C LEU A 71 -28.66 17.84 4.45
N ILE A 72 -28.78 18.19 5.73
CA ILE A 72 -27.61 18.51 6.57
C ILE A 72 -26.72 17.27 6.75
N PHE A 73 -27.31 16.10 6.95
CA PHE A 73 -26.56 14.84 7.02
C PHE A 73 -25.78 14.60 5.72
N GLN A 74 -26.41 14.74 4.56
CA GLN A 74 -25.74 14.58 3.26
C GLN A 74 -24.58 15.57 3.11
N LEU A 75 -24.72 16.82 3.54
CA LEU A 75 -23.65 17.82 3.48
C LEU A 75 -22.45 17.44 4.36
N LEU A 76 -22.68 16.97 5.59
CA LEU A 76 -21.61 16.64 6.54
C LEU A 76 -20.95 15.27 6.29
N PHE A 77 -21.68 14.34 5.67
CA PHE A 77 -21.24 12.95 5.50
C PHE A 77 -21.12 12.52 4.03
N LEU A 78 -20.60 13.41 3.17
CA LEU A 78 -20.18 13.13 1.79
C LEU A 78 -21.31 12.61 0.88
N GLY A 79 -22.49 13.23 0.97
CA GLY A 79 -23.66 12.91 0.16
C GLY A 79 -24.34 11.58 0.52
N ARG A 80 -23.95 10.93 1.63
CA ARG A 80 -24.57 9.68 2.08
C ARG A 80 -25.95 9.94 2.68
N HIS A 81 -26.89 9.04 2.41
CA HIS A 81 -28.20 9.07 3.04
C HIS A 81 -28.15 8.43 4.45
N PRO A 82 -28.79 9.01 5.49
CA PRO A 82 -28.71 8.48 6.86
C PRO A 82 -29.28 7.06 7.02
N TYR A 83 -30.19 6.66 6.13
CA TYR A 83 -30.77 5.30 6.11
C TYR A 83 -30.09 4.36 5.09
N ALA A 84 -29.05 4.81 4.37
CA ALA A 84 -28.27 3.94 3.50
C ALA A 84 -27.21 3.20 4.33
N GLY A 85 -27.37 1.89 4.46
CA GLY A 85 -26.46 1.04 5.23
C GLY A 85 -26.45 -0.41 4.78
N VAL A 86 -25.64 -1.22 5.46
CA VAL A 86 -25.61 -2.67 5.29
C VAL A 86 -26.65 -3.27 6.21
N TYR A 87 -27.71 -3.84 5.63
CA TYR A 87 -28.74 -4.55 6.36
C TYR A 87 -28.33 -6.03 6.56
N SER A 88 -28.43 -6.53 7.78
CA SER A 88 -28.05 -7.91 8.12
C SER A 88 -29.19 -8.93 8.04
N GLY A 89 -30.38 -8.52 7.56
CA GLY A 89 -31.52 -9.41 7.36
C GLY A 89 -31.49 -10.16 6.02
N LYS A 90 -32.56 -10.91 5.73
CA LYS A 90 -32.64 -11.77 4.54
C LYS A 90 -33.05 -11.05 3.25
N ASP A 91 -33.92 -10.04 3.37
CA ASP A 91 -34.46 -9.31 2.23
C ASP A 91 -33.66 -8.03 1.96
N ASP A 92 -33.87 -7.45 0.77
CA ASP A 92 -33.36 -6.12 0.48
C ASP A 92 -34.01 -5.05 1.39
N MET A 93 -33.25 -4.00 1.65
CA MET A 93 -33.63 -2.89 2.51
C MET A 93 -33.56 -1.57 1.73
N PRO A 94 -34.58 -1.26 0.92
CA PRO A 94 -34.66 0.04 0.24
C PRO A 94 -34.80 1.17 1.26
N ILE A 95 -34.37 2.38 0.87
CA ILE A 95 -34.28 3.54 1.78
C ILE A 95 -35.64 3.87 2.40
N GLU A 96 -36.70 3.81 1.61
CA GLU A 96 -38.08 4.09 2.05
C GLU A 96 -38.49 3.15 3.18
N ARG A 97 -38.23 1.84 3.02
CA ARG A 97 -38.48 0.85 4.06
C ARG A 97 -37.63 1.10 5.30
N ALA A 98 -36.36 1.46 5.11
CA ALA A 98 -35.47 1.77 6.22
C ALA A 98 -35.94 2.99 7.03
N ILE A 99 -36.47 4.03 6.35
CA ILE A 99 -37.10 5.19 6.99
C ILE A 99 -38.33 4.73 7.79
N LEU A 100 -39.24 3.99 7.15
CA LEU A 100 -40.48 3.49 7.78
C LEU A 100 -40.22 2.70 9.06
N GLU A 101 -39.13 1.92 9.08
CA GLU A 101 -38.74 1.04 10.19
C GLU A 101 -37.73 1.68 11.16
N PHE A 102 -37.47 2.99 11.04
CA PHE A 102 -36.52 3.77 11.86
C PHE A 102 -35.11 3.15 11.91
N ARG A 103 -34.65 2.63 10.77
CA ARG A 103 -33.35 1.95 10.61
C ARG A 103 -32.23 2.94 10.29
N TYR A 104 -32.04 3.93 11.16
CA TYR A 104 -30.95 4.89 11.02
C TYR A 104 -29.59 4.17 11.08
N ALA A 105 -28.89 4.10 9.93
CA ALA A 105 -27.73 3.22 9.76
C ALA A 105 -26.51 3.65 10.56
N TYR A 106 -26.46 4.93 10.94
CA TYR A 106 -25.32 5.54 11.63
C TYR A 106 -25.58 5.81 13.12
N GLY A 107 -26.79 5.49 13.60
CA GLY A 107 -27.19 5.78 14.98
C GLY A 107 -26.62 4.79 16.00
N LYS A 108 -26.65 5.18 17.27
CA LYS A 108 -26.24 4.36 18.42
C LYS A 108 -26.93 2.99 18.47
N ASN A 109 -28.17 2.92 17.97
CA ASN A 109 -28.99 1.71 17.96
C ASN A 109 -28.96 0.94 16.63
N ALA A 110 -28.09 1.29 15.67
CA ALA A 110 -28.05 0.68 14.34
C ALA A 110 -27.92 -0.84 14.40
N GLY A 111 -27.02 -1.37 15.23
CA GLY A 111 -26.83 -2.82 15.38
C GLY A 111 -28.09 -3.55 15.89
N ALA A 112 -28.80 -2.97 16.86
CA ALA A 112 -30.08 -3.52 17.33
C ALA A 112 -31.18 -3.44 16.26
N ARG A 113 -31.05 -2.49 15.33
CA ARG A 113 -31.88 -2.34 14.13
C ARG A 113 -31.31 -3.08 12.92
N MET A 114 -30.42 -4.06 13.11
CA MET A 114 -29.85 -4.89 12.03
C MET A 114 -29.20 -4.07 10.91
N MET A 115 -28.72 -2.87 11.23
CA MET A 115 -28.04 -1.97 10.31
C MET A 115 -26.60 -1.74 10.74
N ALA A 116 -25.75 -1.50 9.76
CA ALA A 116 -24.44 -0.92 9.96
C ALA A 116 -24.18 0.14 8.87
N PRO A 117 -23.31 1.13 9.13
CA PRO A 117 -22.82 2.02 8.09
C PRO A 117 -22.15 1.22 6.96
N PRO A 118 -22.19 1.69 5.69
CA PRO A 118 -21.42 1.09 4.62
C PRO A 118 -19.93 1.05 4.94
N PRO A 119 -19.16 0.06 4.44
CA PRO A 119 -17.72 0.04 4.60
C PRO A 119 -17.10 1.30 3.99
N ASN A 120 -15.98 1.77 4.56
CA ASN A 120 -15.33 3.01 4.14
C ASN A 120 -16.30 4.21 4.11
N SER A 121 -17.04 4.41 5.20
CA SER A 121 -17.85 5.61 5.44
C SER A 121 -17.42 6.31 6.73
N VAL A 122 -17.62 7.62 6.79
CA VAL A 122 -17.61 8.39 8.04
C VAL A 122 -19.00 8.36 8.67
N GLY A 123 -19.07 8.45 9.99
CA GLY A 123 -20.32 8.53 10.74
C GLY A 123 -20.28 9.65 11.78
N PRO A 124 -21.32 9.77 12.63
CA PRO A 124 -21.50 10.87 13.58
C PRO A 124 -20.34 11.12 14.55
N SER A 125 -19.38 10.20 14.66
CA SER A 125 -18.16 10.37 15.45
C SER A 125 -17.20 11.44 14.91
N ILE A 126 -17.40 11.96 13.69
CA ILE A 126 -16.56 13.03 13.12
C ILE A 126 -17.03 14.44 13.45
N VAL A 127 -18.22 14.58 14.03
CA VAL A 127 -18.81 15.85 14.50
C VAL A 127 -18.88 15.86 16.04
N PRO A 128 -19.06 17.03 16.68
CA PRO A 128 -19.24 17.07 18.12
C PRO A 128 -20.57 16.43 18.53
N GLY A 129 -20.65 16.01 19.80
CA GLY A 129 -21.75 15.20 20.31
C GLY A 129 -23.12 15.90 20.26
N ASP A 130 -23.12 17.22 20.36
CA ASP A 130 -24.30 18.09 20.18
C ASP A 130 -24.92 17.92 18.79
N VAL A 131 -24.12 18.04 17.73
CA VAL A 131 -24.55 17.83 16.33
C VAL A 131 -25.00 16.38 16.11
N ALA A 132 -24.26 15.40 16.64
CA ALA A 132 -24.61 13.99 16.50
C ALA A 132 -25.96 13.66 17.16
N GLU A 133 -26.26 14.28 18.30
CA GLU A 133 -27.53 14.09 19.02
C GLU A 133 -28.73 14.65 18.25
N LEU A 134 -28.58 15.77 17.53
CA LEU A 134 -29.64 16.28 16.66
C LEU A 134 -30.05 15.25 15.59
N PHE A 135 -29.10 14.53 14.98
CA PHE A 135 -29.41 13.47 14.04
C PHE A 135 -30.10 12.27 14.70
N GLU A 136 -29.67 11.87 15.90
CA GLU A 136 -30.33 10.79 16.65
C GLU A 136 -31.79 11.11 16.95
N ILE A 137 -32.09 12.36 17.32
CA ILE A 137 -33.47 12.81 17.57
C ILE A 137 -34.26 12.85 16.26
N ALA A 138 -33.69 13.42 15.19
CA ALA A 138 -34.38 13.61 13.92
C ALA A 138 -34.81 12.28 13.25
N PHE A 139 -33.96 11.26 13.32
CA PHE A 139 -34.11 10.00 12.58
C PHE A 139 -34.65 8.82 13.41
N SER A 140 -34.82 8.99 14.72
CA SER A 140 -35.45 7.98 15.59
C SER A 140 -36.94 8.23 15.80
N GLU A 141 -37.61 7.31 16.50
CA GLU A 141 -39.01 7.46 16.90
C GLU A 141 -39.24 8.73 17.73
N ALA A 142 -38.22 9.22 18.45
CA ALA A 142 -38.32 10.43 19.25
C ALA A 142 -38.74 11.66 18.42
N GLY A 143 -38.30 11.72 17.16
CA GLY A 143 -38.62 12.80 16.23
C GLY A 143 -40.08 12.80 15.74
N THR A 144 -40.81 11.69 15.86
CA THR A 144 -42.22 11.64 15.39
C THR A 144 -43.17 12.47 16.24
N ARG A 145 -42.78 12.77 17.49
CA ARG A 145 -43.59 13.60 18.39
C ARG A 145 -43.68 15.03 17.84
N PRO A 146 -44.86 15.69 17.91
CA PRO A 146 -45.04 17.05 17.42
C PRO A 146 -43.98 18.01 18.00
N GLY A 147 -43.25 18.69 17.12
CA GLY A 147 -42.22 19.66 17.50
C GLY A 147 -40.96 19.06 18.13
N SER A 148 -40.74 17.74 18.03
CA SER A 148 -39.56 17.08 18.61
C SER A 148 -38.36 16.98 17.68
N ARG A 149 -38.53 17.05 16.34
CA ARG A 149 -37.38 17.11 15.44
C ARG A 149 -36.69 18.48 15.55
N PRO A 150 -35.34 18.52 15.52
CA PRO A 150 -34.59 19.78 15.56
C PRO A 150 -35.07 20.74 14.48
N ALA A 151 -35.35 21.97 14.88
CA ALA A 151 -35.73 23.06 13.99
C ALA A 151 -34.50 23.66 13.31
N ALA A 152 -34.72 24.48 12.29
CA ALA A 152 -33.64 25.17 11.58
C ALA A 152 -32.74 26.02 12.51
N GLY A 153 -33.30 26.60 13.58
CA GLY A 153 -32.53 27.34 14.59
C GLY A 153 -31.57 26.45 15.38
N ASP A 154 -32.01 25.25 15.79
CA ASP A 154 -31.15 24.30 16.51
C ASP A 154 -29.96 23.86 15.64
N TRP A 155 -30.21 23.65 14.35
CA TRP A 155 -29.16 23.35 13.38
C TRP A 155 -28.21 24.53 13.19
N TRP A 156 -28.73 25.76 13.07
CA TRP A 156 -27.92 26.96 12.95
C TRP A 156 -26.92 27.08 14.10
N ASP A 157 -27.41 27.03 15.33
CA ASP A 157 -26.59 27.18 16.53
C ASP A 157 -25.52 26.08 16.63
N ALA A 158 -25.89 24.83 16.36
CA ALA A 158 -24.97 23.69 16.44
C ALA A 158 -23.91 23.72 15.32
N LEU A 159 -24.29 24.10 14.09
CA LEU A 159 -23.38 24.18 12.95
C LEU A 159 -22.44 25.38 13.04
N GLU A 160 -22.90 26.54 13.53
CA GLU A 160 -22.05 27.69 13.80
C GLU A 160 -21.00 27.36 14.89
N ALA A 161 -21.42 26.65 15.94
CA ALA A 161 -20.49 26.17 16.97
C ALA A 161 -19.50 25.11 16.43
N LEU A 162 -19.91 24.29 15.45
CA LEU A 162 -19.01 23.36 14.77
C LEU A 162 -17.98 24.12 13.92
N GLU A 163 -18.43 25.07 13.08
CA GLU A 163 -17.56 25.88 12.22
C GLU A 163 -16.44 26.56 13.02
N ASN A 164 -16.79 27.19 14.14
CA ASN A 164 -15.84 27.84 15.04
C ASN A 164 -14.84 26.88 15.71
N ARG A 165 -15.10 25.57 15.69
CA ARG A 165 -14.24 24.50 16.23
C ARG A 165 -13.60 23.65 15.13
N MET A 166 -13.62 24.09 13.88
CA MET A 166 -12.91 23.42 12.79
C MET A 166 -11.42 23.76 12.83
N GLN A 167 -10.59 22.77 12.50
CA GLN A 167 -9.15 22.96 12.32
C GLN A 167 -8.69 22.39 10.98
N ARG A 168 -7.65 23.01 10.42
CA ARG A 168 -6.96 22.52 9.23
C ARG A 168 -6.07 21.33 9.60
N CYS A 169 -6.15 20.26 8.82
CA CYS A 169 -5.32 19.08 9.02
C CYS A 169 -3.83 19.39 8.79
N ARG A 170 -2.96 18.81 9.62
CA ARG A 170 -1.50 18.97 9.51
C ARG A 170 -0.87 18.09 8.42
N ALA A 171 -1.51 16.97 8.09
CA ALA A 171 -1.02 16.00 7.12
C ALA A 171 -1.44 16.35 5.68
N ASP A 172 -2.65 16.87 5.50
CA ASP A 172 -3.15 17.34 4.21
C ASP A 172 -3.85 18.70 4.36
N ALA A 173 -3.34 19.70 3.65
CA ALA A 173 -3.77 21.07 3.77
C ALA A 173 -5.16 21.32 3.14
N VAL A 174 -5.71 20.35 2.41
CA VAL A 174 -7.08 20.39 1.85
C VAL A 174 -8.13 20.06 2.92
N HIS A 175 -7.77 19.25 3.90
CA HIS A 175 -8.71 18.74 4.88
C HIS A 175 -8.98 19.73 6.01
N TRP A 176 -10.26 19.93 6.31
CA TRP A 176 -10.74 20.62 7.50
C TRP A 176 -11.60 19.67 8.32
N HIS A 177 -11.38 19.58 9.61
CA HIS A 177 -12.15 18.67 10.48
C HIS A 177 -12.36 19.25 11.88
N TYR A 178 -13.29 18.67 12.62
CA TYR A 178 -13.55 19.04 14.01
C TYR A 178 -12.30 18.90 14.88
N ALA A 179 -11.98 19.95 15.65
CA ALA A 179 -10.77 20.02 16.46
C ALA A 179 -10.72 19.04 17.64
N GLY A 180 -11.88 18.55 18.09
CA GLY A 180 -11.96 17.57 19.18
C GLY A 180 -11.52 16.16 18.80
N LEU A 181 -11.16 15.90 17.55
CA LEU A 181 -10.67 14.60 17.08
C LEU A 181 -9.15 14.47 17.24
N SER A 182 -8.67 13.29 17.66
CA SER A 182 -7.24 12.98 17.80
C SER A 182 -6.50 12.82 16.46
N SER A 183 -7.24 12.59 15.37
CA SER A 183 -6.69 12.41 14.02
C SER A 183 -7.70 12.85 12.97
N CYS A 184 -7.22 13.30 11.80
CA CYS A 184 -8.08 13.68 10.69
C CYS A 184 -8.91 12.47 10.18
N PRO A 185 -10.26 12.56 10.19
CA PRO A 185 -11.12 11.48 9.70
C PRO A 185 -11.02 11.29 8.19
N TRP A 186 -10.76 12.38 7.46
CA TRP A 186 -10.63 12.39 6.00
C TRP A 186 -9.36 11.66 5.55
N CYS A 187 -8.20 11.96 6.13
CA CYS A 187 -6.97 11.24 5.84
C CYS A 187 -7.14 9.72 6.07
N ARG A 188 -7.79 9.33 7.16
CA ARG A 188 -8.06 7.92 7.48
C ARG A 188 -8.96 7.28 6.41
N LEU A 189 -10.00 7.99 5.99
CA LEU A 189 -10.93 7.48 4.99
C LEU A 189 -10.27 7.35 3.61
N GLU A 190 -9.48 8.33 3.20
CA GLU A 190 -8.71 8.28 1.94
C GLU A 190 -7.67 7.16 1.96
N GLU A 191 -7.01 6.93 3.10
CA GLU A 191 -6.04 5.83 3.26
C GLU A 191 -6.72 4.45 3.19
N ASN A 192 -7.90 4.29 3.79
CA ASN A 192 -8.64 3.03 3.77
C ASN A 192 -9.30 2.74 2.41
N SER A 193 -9.79 3.79 1.73
CA SER A 193 -10.51 3.65 0.46
C SER A 193 -9.60 3.71 -0.77
N GLY A 194 -8.41 4.30 -0.65
CA GLY A 194 -7.52 4.60 -1.79
C GLY A 194 -8.04 5.72 -2.71
N LEU A 195 -9.12 6.40 -2.32
CA LEU A 195 -9.76 7.47 -3.07
C LEU A 195 -9.50 8.81 -2.38
N LEU A 196 -9.15 9.84 -3.15
CA LEU A 196 -9.11 11.20 -2.64
C LEU A 196 -10.50 11.82 -2.69
N ILE A 197 -10.96 12.29 -1.54
CA ILE A 197 -12.35 12.73 -1.34
C ILE A 197 -12.43 14.23 -1.46
N PHE A 198 -11.39 14.92 -0.99
CA PHE A 198 -11.30 16.37 -1.07
C PHE A 198 -10.16 16.76 -1.99
N LEU A 199 -10.48 17.57 -3.00
CA LEU A 199 -9.51 18.12 -3.94
C LEU A 199 -9.58 19.64 -3.77
N SER A 200 -8.56 20.27 -3.17
CA SER A 200 -8.53 21.75 -3.12
C SER A 200 -7.75 22.37 -4.27
N ALA A 201 -7.24 21.58 -5.22
CA ALA A 201 -6.19 22.07 -6.09
C ALA A 201 -6.47 21.82 -7.56
N ASP A 202 -6.24 22.86 -8.35
CA ASP A 202 -6.04 22.81 -9.80
C ASP A 202 -4.71 22.11 -10.16
N SER A 203 -3.96 21.63 -9.17
CA SER A 203 -2.63 21.01 -9.33
C SER A 203 -2.37 19.92 -8.28
N ILE A 204 -1.44 19.03 -8.58
CA ILE A 204 -1.05 17.95 -7.67
C ILE A 204 -0.08 18.50 -6.60
N THR A 205 -0.31 18.13 -5.35
CA THR A 205 0.66 18.37 -4.25
C THR A 205 1.76 17.32 -4.29
N LYS A 206 3.03 17.76 -4.28
CA LYS A 206 4.19 16.87 -4.34
C LYS A 206 5.26 17.16 -3.29
N ILE A 207 6.03 16.12 -2.91
CA ILE A 207 7.27 16.30 -2.14
C ILE A 207 8.38 16.93 -2.97
N ASP A 208 9.33 17.58 -2.30
CA ASP A 208 10.63 17.88 -2.88
C ASP A 208 11.47 16.59 -2.90
N LEU A 209 11.36 15.84 -4.00
CA LEU A 209 12.03 14.56 -4.16
C LEU A 209 13.54 14.67 -3.94
N LYS A 210 14.15 15.75 -4.46
CA LYS A 210 15.59 15.96 -4.35
C LYS A 210 15.99 16.08 -2.88
N ARG A 211 15.31 16.93 -2.14
CA ARG A 211 15.58 17.14 -0.70
C ARG A 211 15.34 15.89 0.13
N GLU A 212 14.27 15.14 -0.12
CA GLU A 212 13.99 13.90 0.63
C GLU A 212 15.00 12.79 0.27
N TRP A 213 15.45 12.72 -0.98
CA TRP A 213 16.45 11.75 -1.41
C TRP A 213 17.84 12.05 -0.82
N GLU A 214 18.23 13.33 -0.74
CA GLU A 214 19.47 13.75 -0.07
C GLU A 214 19.52 13.29 1.39
N LYS A 215 18.39 13.32 2.12
CA LYS A 215 18.31 12.79 3.49
C LYS A 215 18.53 11.27 3.55
N ILE A 216 18.06 10.52 2.53
CA ILE A 216 18.25 9.07 2.46
C ILE A 216 19.72 8.75 2.17
N GLU A 217 20.34 9.49 1.23
CA GLU A 217 21.76 9.31 0.88
C GLU A 217 22.71 9.73 1.99
N ALA A 218 22.30 10.67 2.85
CA ALA A 218 23.06 11.07 4.03
C ALA A 218 23.14 9.97 5.11
N VAL A 219 22.29 8.94 5.06
CA VAL A 219 22.39 7.80 5.97
C VAL A 219 23.60 6.95 5.57
N LEU A 220 24.59 6.88 6.45
CA LEU A 220 25.80 6.09 6.20
C LEU A 220 25.48 4.59 6.31
N PRO A 221 25.99 3.75 5.39
CA PRO A 221 25.88 2.32 5.50
C PRO A 221 26.66 1.81 6.73
N PRO A 222 26.19 0.74 7.40
CA PRO A 222 26.89 0.17 8.55
C PRO A 222 28.24 -0.47 8.17
N GLY A 223 28.57 -0.59 6.89
CA GLY A 223 29.77 -1.29 6.39
C GLY A 223 29.60 -2.81 6.37
N PRO A 224 30.57 -3.55 5.80
CA PRO A 224 30.48 -5.00 5.65
C PRO A 224 30.46 -5.71 7.00
N CYS A 225 29.88 -6.91 7.03
CA CYS A 225 29.89 -7.75 8.23
C CYS A 225 31.34 -8.06 8.66
N PRO A 226 31.74 -7.78 9.92
CA PRO A 226 33.09 -8.11 10.38
C PRO A 226 33.37 -9.61 10.28
N SER A 227 34.52 -9.97 9.71
CA SER A 227 34.91 -11.37 9.53
C SER A 227 35.38 -11.99 10.85
N VAL A 228 34.84 -13.16 11.18
CA VAL A 228 35.26 -13.98 12.31
C VAL A 228 35.62 -15.35 11.76
N LEU A 229 36.90 -15.71 11.84
CA LEU A 229 37.40 -16.99 11.34
C LEU A 229 37.93 -17.81 12.52
N PRO A 230 37.46 -19.06 12.74
CA PRO A 230 37.96 -19.94 13.81
C PRO A 230 39.48 -20.10 13.79
N GLY A 231 40.09 -20.25 12.60
CA GLY A 231 41.53 -20.46 12.44
C GLY A 231 42.41 -19.30 12.91
N ASN A 232 41.86 -18.09 13.07
CA ASN A 232 42.62 -16.93 13.55
C ASN A 232 42.81 -16.90 15.08
N PHE A 233 42.15 -17.81 15.80
CA PHE A 233 42.25 -17.85 17.25
C PHE A 233 43.37 -18.79 17.71
N PRO A 234 44.19 -18.37 18.69
CA PRO A 234 45.25 -19.23 19.22
C PRO A 234 44.62 -20.44 19.91
N HIS A 235 45.02 -21.61 19.47
CA HIS A 235 44.60 -22.90 20.01
C HIS A 235 45.84 -23.69 20.42
N ARG A 236 45.73 -24.43 21.52
CA ARG A 236 46.77 -25.37 21.95
C ARG A 236 46.10 -26.69 22.29
N PRO A 237 46.46 -27.80 21.62
CA PRO A 237 45.82 -29.08 21.88
C PRO A 237 45.93 -29.46 23.36
N VAL A 238 44.80 -29.76 23.99
CA VAL A 238 44.74 -30.24 25.36
C VAL A 238 45.42 -31.61 25.41
N PRO A 239 46.43 -31.79 26.28
CA PRO A 239 47.16 -33.05 26.36
C PRO A 239 46.22 -34.22 26.66
N LEU A 240 46.57 -35.41 26.16
CA LEU A 240 45.80 -36.62 26.44
C LEU A 240 45.90 -36.97 27.94
N PRO A 241 44.80 -37.42 28.56
CA PRO A 241 44.86 -37.98 29.91
C PRO A 241 45.89 -39.12 29.98
N PRO A 242 46.66 -39.27 31.08
CA PRO A 242 47.74 -40.26 31.16
C PRO A 242 47.31 -41.69 30.82
N LYS A 243 46.08 -42.08 31.20
CA LYS A 243 45.49 -43.39 30.87
C LYS A 243 45.24 -43.55 29.36
N ALA A 244 44.68 -42.52 28.71
CA ALA A 244 44.43 -42.51 27.27
C ALA A 244 45.73 -42.45 26.47
N ALA A 245 46.71 -41.67 26.90
CA ALA A 245 48.04 -41.59 26.27
C ALA A 245 48.77 -42.94 26.28
N ARG A 246 48.78 -43.62 27.43
CA ARG A 246 49.33 -44.98 27.55
C ARG A 246 48.55 -45.97 26.68
N SER A 247 47.22 -45.96 26.76
CA SER A 247 46.39 -46.87 25.96
C SER A 247 46.61 -46.69 24.46
N LEU A 248 46.77 -45.45 23.99
CA LEU A 248 47.08 -45.12 22.60
C LEU A 248 48.47 -45.62 22.17
N ALA A 249 49.50 -45.45 23.01
CA ALA A 249 50.86 -45.92 22.73
C ALA A 249 50.93 -47.45 22.66
N PHE A 250 50.27 -48.14 23.60
CA PHE A 250 50.22 -49.60 23.63
C PHE A 250 49.23 -50.21 22.63
N ARG A 251 48.34 -49.42 22.03
CA ARG A 251 47.36 -49.91 21.04
C ARG A 251 48.05 -50.43 19.77
N GLY A 252 49.01 -49.68 19.22
CA GLY A 252 49.78 -50.13 18.06
C GLY A 252 50.54 -51.42 18.34
N LEU A 253 51.15 -51.53 19.53
CA LEU A 253 51.86 -52.74 19.96
C LEU A 253 50.90 -53.95 20.11
N ARG A 254 49.72 -53.76 20.72
CA ARG A 254 48.69 -54.81 20.85
C ARG A 254 48.19 -55.30 19.50
N GLN A 255 47.97 -54.40 18.55
CA GLN A 255 47.50 -54.74 17.20
C GLN A 255 48.57 -55.48 16.40
N LEU A 256 49.84 -55.07 16.50
CA LEU A 256 50.96 -55.80 15.88
C LEU A 256 51.14 -57.18 16.51
N ALA A 257 51.03 -57.29 17.83
CA ALA A 257 51.09 -58.58 18.52
C ALA A 257 49.93 -59.50 18.11
N ALA A 258 48.70 -58.98 18.02
CA ALA A 258 47.54 -59.73 17.55
C ALA A 258 47.71 -60.19 16.09
N ALA A 259 48.19 -59.31 15.20
CA ALA A 259 48.48 -59.66 13.81
C ALA A 259 49.57 -60.72 13.71
N GLY A 260 50.63 -60.61 14.51
CA GLY A 260 51.69 -61.62 14.61
C GLY A 260 51.16 -62.97 15.07
N ILE A 261 50.32 -63.01 16.11
CA ILE A 261 49.67 -64.25 16.59
C ILE A 261 48.81 -64.87 15.47
N VAL A 262 48.02 -64.07 14.77
CA VAL A 262 47.18 -64.54 13.65
C VAL A 262 48.05 -65.12 12.51
N ILE A 263 49.14 -64.44 12.13
CA ILE A 263 50.08 -64.91 11.10
C ILE A 263 50.74 -66.22 11.53
N ILE A 264 51.21 -66.32 12.78
CA ILE A 264 51.82 -67.54 13.32
C ILE A 264 50.82 -68.69 13.33
N CYS A 265 49.57 -68.46 13.77
CA CYS A 265 48.51 -69.47 13.74
C CYS A 265 48.20 -69.92 12.30
N LEU A 266 48.16 -69.01 11.33
CA LEU A 266 47.97 -69.31 9.90
C LEU A 266 49.14 -70.13 9.34
N LEU A 267 50.38 -69.75 9.63
CA LEU A 267 51.58 -70.49 9.20
C LEU A 267 51.61 -71.90 9.78
N LEU A 268 51.26 -72.06 11.06
CA LEU A 268 51.21 -73.36 11.72
C LEU A 268 50.15 -74.30 11.12
N ILE A 269 49.00 -73.75 10.67
CA ILE A 269 47.97 -74.50 9.94
C ILE A 269 48.47 -74.93 8.55
N ILE A 270 49.19 -74.04 7.84
CA ILE A 270 49.70 -74.31 6.49
C ILE A 270 50.84 -75.34 6.50
N MET A 271 51.67 -75.36 7.54
CA MET A 271 52.85 -76.22 7.62
C MET A 271 52.57 -77.69 8.00
N GLU A 272 51.30 -78.10 8.15
CA GLU A 272 50.90 -79.46 8.60
C GLU A 272 51.66 -79.96 9.84
N ALA A 273 52.20 -79.04 10.64
CA ALA A 273 52.49 -79.36 12.03
C ALA A 273 51.16 -79.82 12.65
N ASP A 274 51.17 -80.66 13.69
CA ASP A 274 49.94 -81.03 14.41
C ASP A 274 49.80 -80.18 15.69
N PRO A 275 49.60 -78.84 15.60
CA PRO A 275 49.21 -78.05 16.76
C PRO A 275 47.73 -78.35 16.95
N GLY A 276 47.43 -79.24 17.89
CA GLY A 276 46.05 -79.63 18.20
C GLY A 276 45.13 -78.40 18.21
N TYR A 277 43.97 -78.52 17.55
CA TYR A 277 42.95 -77.49 17.30
C TYR A 277 42.77 -76.45 18.44
N TYR A 278 42.96 -76.86 19.69
CA TYR A 278 42.92 -75.99 20.86
C TYR A 278 44.00 -74.88 20.90
N LEU A 279 45.18 -75.07 20.30
CA LEU A 279 46.27 -74.09 20.29
C LEU A 279 46.00 -72.96 19.28
N SER A 280 45.50 -73.28 18.08
CA SER A 280 45.09 -72.29 17.09
C SER A 280 43.83 -71.54 17.52
N LEU A 281 42.87 -72.24 18.15
CA LEU A 281 41.71 -71.61 18.78
C LEU A 281 42.12 -70.68 19.93
N GLY A 282 43.03 -71.12 20.81
CA GLY A 282 43.56 -70.31 21.91
C GLY A 282 44.32 -69.06 21.43
N GLY A 283 45.14 -69.20 20.39
CA GLY A 283 45.80 -68.07 19.73
C GLY A 283 44.80 -67.09 19.11
N GLY A 284 43.74 -67.59 18.47
CA GLY A 284 42.65 -66.77 17.94
C GLY A 284 41.90 -66.00 19.03
N VAL A 285 41.56 -66.65 20.16
CA VAL A 285 40.92 -66.00 21.32
C VAL A 285 41.85 -64.96 21.95
N LEU A 286 43.15 -65.23 22.04
CA LEU A 286 44.13 -64.29 22.58
C LEU A 286 44.31 -63.06 21.66
N ALA A 287 44.42 -63.28 20.35
CA ALA A 287 44.46 -62.19 19.37
C ALA A 287 43.18 -61.35 19.42
N LEU A 288 42.01 -62.00 19.51
CA LEU A 288 40.72 -61.34 19.66
C LEU A 288 40.65 -60.54 20.97
N GLY A 289 41.12 -61.09 22.07
CA GLY A 289 41.22 -60.42 23.37
C GLY A 289 42.11 -59.18 23.32
N LEU A 290 43.27 -59.25 22.64
CA LEU A 290 44.18 -58.11 22.47
C LEU A 290 43.58 -56.98 21.63
N VAL A 291 42.77 -57.32 20.62
CA VAL A 291 42.04 -56.37 19.76
C VAL A 291 40.84 -55.75 20.47
N LEU A 292 40.07 -56.54 21.23
CA LEU A 292 38.83 -56.11 21.91
C LEU A 292 39.05 -55.50 23.30
N PHE A 293 40.28 -55.53 23.82
CA PHE A 293 40.57 -55.03 25.16
C PHE A 293 40.21 -53.53 25.31
N PRO A 294 39.45 -53.15 26.37
CA PRO A 294 38.91 -51.80 26.54
C PRO A 294 39.98 -50.72 26.36
N ASP A 295 39.74 -49.83 25.40
CA ASP A 295 40.69 -48.80 25.02
C ASP A 295 40.20 -47.41 25.45
N GLU A 296 40.85 -46.86 26.47
CA GLU A 296 40.57 -45.50 26.96
C GLU A 296 40.91 -44.43 25.92
N ALA A 297 41.82 -44.71 24.97
CA ALA A 297 42.07 -43.81 23.86
C ALA A 297 40.89 -43.75 22.89
N SER A 298 40.18 -44.87 22.67
CA SER A 298 38.96 -44.92 21.86
C SER A 298 37.82 -44.13 22.51
N ASN A 299 37.66 -44.22 23.83
CA ASN A 299 36.67 -43.44 24.58
C ASN A 299 36.99 -41.93 24.52
N GLU A 300 38.24 -41.54 24.75
CA GLU A 300 38.69 -40.15 24.65
C GLU A 300 38.54 -39.60 23.22
N LYS A 301 38.85 -40.41 22.19
CA LYS A 301 38.64 -40.06 20.78
C LYS A 301 37.15 -39.84 20.46
N LYS A 302 36.25 -40.70 20.97
CA LYS A 302 34.79 -40.51 20.84
C LYS A 302 34.34 -39.21 21.52
N ARG A 303 34.86 -38.92 22.71
CA ARG A 303 34.56 -37.69 23.47
C ARG A 303 35.00 -36.43 22.71
N ARG A 304 36.24 -36.38 22.23
CA ARG A 304 36.76 -35.23 21.46
C ARG A 304 36.06 -35.08 20.10
N ARG A 305 35.71 -36.19 19.43
CA ARG A 305 34.89 -36.16 18.21
C ARG A 305 33.50 -35.58 18.46
N LEU A 306 32.85 -35.95 19.56
CA LEU A 306 31.55 -35.38 19.93
C LEU A 306 31.67 -33.89 20.26
N ALA A 307 32.72 -33.49 20.98
CA ALA A 307 33.01 -32.08 21.27
C ALA A 307 33.20 -31.26 19.97
N LEU A 308 33.96 -31.79 19.01
CA LEU A 308 34.14 -31.18 17.69
C LEU A 308 32.81 -31.04 16.92
N LYS A 309 31.98 -32.09 16.90
CA LYS A 309 30.65 -32.03 16.27
C LYS A 309 29.76 -30.96 16.90
N ASN A 310 29.73 -30.91 18.23
CA ASN A 310 28.93 -29.91 18.97
C ASN A 310 29.45 -28.49 18.74
N ALA A 311 30.77 -28.29 18.78
CA ALA A 311 31.38 -26.99 18.53
C ALA A 311 31.11 -26.50 17.10
N ARG A 312 31.17 -27.39 16.11
CA ARG A 312 30.85 -27.08 14.71
C ARG A 312 29.38 -26.71 14.52
N TYR A 313 28.46 -27.51 15.08
CA TYR A 313 27.03 -27.20 15.05
C TYR A 313 26.71 -25.83 15.67
N LEU A 314 27.28 -25.54 16.84
CA LEU A 314 27.10 -24.24 17.50
C LEU A 314 27.72 -23.10 16.68
N TRP A 315 28.92 -23.31 16.13
CA TRP A 315 29.53 -22.33 15.22
C TRP A 315 28.61 -22.02 14.03
N ASP A 316 28.09 -23.02 13.33
CA ASP A 316 27.24 -22.82 12.16
C ASP A 316 25.95 -22.05 12.52
N LEU A 317 25.30 -22.42 13.63
CA LEU A 317 24.10 -21.74 14.12
C LEU A 317 24.37 -20.25 14.43
N TRP A 318 25.44 -19.97 15.18
CA TRP A 318 25.80 -18.63 15.59
C TRP A 318 26.34 -17.79 14.43
N ASN A 319 27.09 -18.41 13.51
CA ASN A 319 27.61 -17.75 12.31
C ASN A 319 26.48 -17.36 11.36
N LYS A 320 25.46 -18.22 11.19
CA LYS A 320 24.24 -17.87 10.46
C LYS A 320 23.54 -16.66 11.09
N LYS A 321 23.32 -16.69 12.41
CA LYS A 321 22.72 -15.57 13.14
C LYS A 321 23.54 -14.29 13.02
N TRP A 322 24.87 -14.39 13.11
CA TRP A 322 25.79 -13.26 12.92
C TRP A 322 25.65 -12.63 11.53
N ILE A 323 25.66 -13.44 10.47
CA ILE A 323 25.51 -12.95 9.10
C ILE A 323 24.14 -12.28 8.88
N GLU A 324 23.07 -12.87 9.44
CA GLU A 324 21.71 -12.35 9.29
C GLU A 324 21.46 -11.05 10.07
N GLU A 325 21.90 -10.97 11.34
CA GLU A 325 21.58 -9.83 12.23
C GLU A 325 22.65 -8.73 12.26
N ALA A 326 23.90 -9.05 11.93
CA ALA A 326 25.03 -8.13 11.93
C ALA A 326 25.54 -7.78 10.50
N GLY A 327 25.00 -8.45 9.49
CA GLY A 327 25.25 -8.14 8.08
C GLY A 327 24.53 -6.89 7.59
N ASP A 328 24.97 -6.38 6.43
CA ASP A 328 24.44 -5.19 5.77
C ASP A 328 23.30 -5.48 4.77
N THR A 329 22.94 -6.75 4.59
CA THR A 329 21.91 -7.19 3.63
C THR A 329 20.56 -6.51 3.87
N GLY A 330 20.13 -6.38 5.13
CA GLY A 330 18.88 -5.70 5.50
C GLY A 330 18.90 -4.21 5.15
N TYR A 331 20.05 -3.54 5.33
CA TYR A 331 20.24 -2.15 4.96
C TYR A 331 20.11 -1.94 3.45
N TYR A 332 20.84 -2.74 2.65
CA TYR A 332 20.78 -2.62 1.20
C TYR A 332 19.43 -3.04 0.61
N ARG A 333 18.74 -4.00 1.23
CA ARG A 333 17.36 -4.35 0.85
C ARG A 333 16.43 -3.14 1.01
N GLN A 334 16.47 -2.45 2.14
CA GLN A 334 15.67 -1.25 2.36
C GLN A 334 16.08 -0.11 1.42
N LEU A 335 17.38 0.11 1.21
CA LEU A 335 17.86 1.14 0.29
C LEU A 335 17.41 0.87 -1.16
N ASN A 336 17.46 -0.39 -1.62
CA ASN A 336 16.98 -0.77 -2.95
C ASN A 336 15.47 -0.62 -3.08
N HIS A 337 14.71 -0.93 -2.03
CA HIS A 337 13.27 -0.64 -2.01
C HIS A 337 13.00 0.86 -2.15
N LEU A 338 13.73 1.72 -1.43
CA LEU A 338 13.60 3.18 -1.56
C LEU A 338 13.99 3.68 -2.97
N ARG A 339 15.00 3.07 -3.61
CA ARG A 339 15.35 3.35 -5.02
C ARG A 339 14.23 2.99 -5.99
N GLU A 340 13.54 1.87 -5.74
CA GLU A 340 12.37 1.46 -6.52
C GLU A 340 11.22 2.46 -6.35
N GLN A 341 10.95 2.90 -5.12
CA GLN A 341 9.94 3.93 -4.85
C GLN A 341 10.29 5.26 -5.52
N LYS A 342 11.56 5.68 -5.52
CA LYS A 342 12.03 6.86 -6.25
C LYS A 342 11.71 6.77 -7.75
N ARG A 343 12.06 5.65 -8.39
CA ARG A 343 11.76 5.43 -9.82
C ARG A 343 10.27 5.45 -10.12
N LYS A 344 9.45 4.87 -9.23
CA LYS A 344 7.98 4.92 -9.36
C LYS A 344 7.47 6.36 -9.27
N PHE A 345 7.99 7.15 -8.34
CA PHE A 345 7.63 8.56 -8.22
C PHE A 345 7.97 9.34 -9.50
N GLU A 346 9.20 9.19 -10.01
CA GLU A 346 9.67 9.87 -11.23
C GLU A 346 8.83 9.48 -12.46
N ALA A 347 8.46 8.20 -12.59
CA ALA A 347 7.58 7.73 -13.67
C ALA A 347 6.17 8.33 -13.59
N ILE A 348 5.58 8.38 -12.38
CA ILE A 348 4.27 9.01 -12.15
C ILE A 348 4.32 10.51 -12.51
N GLU A 349 5.40 11.19 -12.13
CA GLU A 349 5.61 12.61 -12.43
C GLU A 349 5.75 12.86 -13.93
N GLU A 350 6.51 12.03 -14.65
CA GLU A 350 6.66 12.11 -16.11
C GLU A 350 5.32 11.89 -16.82
N GLU A 351 4.55 10.87 -16.43
CA GLU A 351 3.22 10.61 -16.98
C GLU A 351 2.25 11.76 -16.72
N TYR A 352 2.27 12.33 -15.51
CA TYR A 352 1.44 13.48 -15.18
C TYR A 352 1.81 14.70 -16.04
N HIS A 353 3.10 15.01 -16.19
CA HIS A 353 3.56 16.11 -17.04
C HIS A 353 3.19 15.91 -18.51
N ALA A 354 3.28 14.68 -19.02
CA ALA A 354 2.86 14.35 -20.37
C ALA A 354 1.33 14.54 -20.57
N ALA A 355 0.53 14.11 -19.59
CA ALA A 355 -0.91 14.29 -19.60
C ALA A 355 -1.33 15.77 -19.52
N LEU A 356 -0.68 16.55 -18.64
CA LEU A 356 -0.91 17.98 -18.52
C LEU A 356 -0.58 18.71 -19.83
N SER A 357 0.59 18.41 -20.42
CA SER A 357 1.00 18.97 -21.72
C SER A 357 0.02 18.61 -22.84
N ALA A 358 -0.62 17.43 -22.78
CA ALA A 358 -1.64 17.03 -23.75
C ALA A 358 -2.93 17.86 -23.61
N LEU A 359 -3.36 18.17 -22.38
CA LEU A 359 -4.50 19.05 -22.13
C LEU A 359 -4.21 20.49 -22.56
N GLU A 360 -2.99 20.99 -22.32
CA GLU A 360 -2.56 22.31 -22.79
C GLU A 360 -2.58 22.39 -24.32
N ARG A 361 -2.10 21.36 -25.02
CA ARG A 361 -2.22 21.27 -26.49
C ARG A 361 -3.67 21.29 -26.94
N GLY A 362 -4.55 20.51 -26.31
CA GLY A 362 -5.99 20.50 -26.62
C GLY A 362 -6.66 21.86 -26.39
N THR A 363 -6.27 22.57 -25.34
CA THR A 363 -6.75 23.93 -25.03
C THR A 363 -6.32 24.92 -26.11
N ARG A 364 -5.05 24.87 -26.52
CA ARG A 364 -4.53 25.70 -27.61
C ARG A 364 -5.28 25.42 -28.91
N ASP A 365 -5.57 24.16 -29.22
CA ASP A 365 -6.32 23.77 -30.41
C ASP A 365 -7.77 24.28 -30.36
N ARG A 366 -8.45 24.21 -29.21
CA ARG A 366 -9.78 24.79 -29.00
C ARG A 366 -9.76 26.30 -29.18
N GLN A 367 -8.79 27.02 -28.58
CA GLN A 367 -8.66 28.47 -28.76
C GLN A 367 -8.37 28.85 -30.21
N LEU A 368 -7.50 28.10 -30.89
CA LEU A 368 -7.20 28.29 -32.31
C LEU A 368 -8.46 28.03 -33.15
N PHE A 369 -9.23 26.99 -32.85
CA PHE A 369 -10.50 26.70 -33.51
C PHE A 369 -11.48 27.88 -33.36
N THR A 370 -11.73 28.35 -32.14
CA THR A 370 -12.59 29.51 -31.88
C THR A 370 -12.09 30.78 -32.56
N PHE A 371 -10.77 30.99 -32.64
CA PHE A 371 -10.18 32.10 -33.37
C PHE A 371 -10.42 31.98 -34.88
N LEU A 372 -10.21 30.80 -35.45
CA LEU A 372 -10.40 30.52 -36.88
C LEU A 372 -11.88 30.59 -37.30
N MET A 373 -12.83 30.37 -36.39
CA MET A 373 -14.26 30.57 -36.65
C MET A 373 -14.60 32.02 -37.04
N LYS A 374 -13.77 33.00 -36.68
CA LYS A 374 -13.96 34.40 -37.06
C LYS A 374 -13.71 34.64 -38.56
N PHE A 375 -13.01 33.73 -39.23
CA PHE A 375 -12.62 33.86 -40.64
C PHE A 375 -13.57 33.05 -41.54
N SER A 376 -14.69 33.65 -41.95
CA SER A 376 -15.60 33.07 -42.94
C SER A 376 -14.89 32.80 -44.28
N ILE A 377 -15.28 31.71 -44.95
CA ILE A 377 -14.83 31.35 -46.30
C ILE A 377 -15.12 32.44 -47.34
N ASP A 378 -16.11 33.30 -47.07
CA ASP A 378 -16.44 34.43 -47.94
C ASP A 378 -15.30 35.46 -47.99
N MET A 379 -14.57 35.62 -46.88
CA MET A 379 -13.43 36.54 -46.77
C MET A 379 -12.16 36.02 -47.45
N CYS A 380 -12.18 34.80 -48.00
CA CYS A 380 -11.06 34.28 -48.77
C CYS A 380 -10.96 34.98 -50.14
N THR A 381 -9.86 35.69 -50.39
CA THR A 381 -9.62 36.49 -51.61
C THR A 381 -8.83 35.76 -52.70
N SER A 382 -8.59 34.45 -52.56
CA SER A 382 -7.84 33.66 -53.54
C SER A 382 -8.58 33.58 -54.89
N THR A 383 -7.89 33.89 -55.98
CA THR A 383 -8.43 33.81 -57.35
C THR A 383 -8.76 32.37 -57.78
N ARG A 384 -8.18 31.36 -57.12
CA ARG A 384 -8.47 29.94 -57.37
C ARG A 384 -9.74 29.44 -56.67
N ILE A 385 -10.25 30.17 -55.67
CA ILE A 385 -11.45 29.79 -54.92
C ILE A 385 -12.63 30.58 -55.48
N THR A 386 -13.27 30.01 -56.50
CA THR A 386 -14.38 30.66 -57.22
C THR A 386 -15.64 30.79 -56.34
N PRO A 387 -16.56 31.72 -56.65
CA PRO A 387 -17.84 31.82 -55.94
C PRO A 387 -18.64 30.50 -55.93
N ALA A 388 -18.61 29.75 -57.03
CA ALA A 388 -19.24 28.43 -57.11
C ALA A 388 -18.58 27.42 -56.14
N ALA A 389 -17.26 27.42 -56.04
CA ALA A 389 -16.54 26.57 -55.09
C ALA A 389 -16.88 26.94 -53.63
N LYS A 390 -17.04 28.23 -53.30
CA LYS A 390 -17.46 28.68 -51.95
C LYS A 390 -18.86 28.16 -51.58
N VAL A 391 -19.79 28.11 -52.54
CA VAL A 391 -21.14 27.54 -52.31
C VAL A 391 -21.05 26.05 -52.02
N SER A 392 -20.27 25.30 -52.81
CA SER A 392 -20.06 23.85 -52.59
C SER A 392 -19.39 23.56 -51.25
N LEU A 393 -18.40 24.36 -50.84
CA LEU A 393 -17.74 24.25 -49.54
C LEU A 393 -18.72 24.45 -48.38
N LYS A 394 -19.57 25.49 -48.47
CA LYS A 394 -20.61 25.75 -47.45
C LYS A 394 -21.65 24.64 -47.37
N ALA A 395 -22.06 24.09 -48.52
CA ALA A 395 -22.98 22.96 -48.58
C ALA A 395 -22.37 21.69 -47.93
N ALA A 396 -21.05 21.54 -48.03
CA ALA A 396 -20.30 20.48 -47.36
C ALA A 396 -19.99 20.76 -45.87
N GLY A 397 -20.49 21.88 -45.31
CA GLY A 397 -20.28 22.26 -43.92
C GLY A 397 -19.01 23.06 -43.64
N ILE A 398 -18.20 23.39 -44.67
CA ILE A 398 -17.01 24.22 -44.53
C ILE A 398 -17.40 25.69 -44.68
N ARG A 399 -17.59 26.38 -43.55
CA ARG A 399 -18.07 27.77 -43.52
C ARG A 399 -16.98 28.75 -43.13
N THR A 400 -16.01 28.31 -42.35
CA THR A 400 -14.95 29.13 -41.76
C THR A 400 -13.58 28.49 -41.94
N ALA A 401 -12.50 29.22 -41.64
CA ALA A 401 -11.16 28.67 -41.63
C ALA A 401 -10.97 27.55 -40.59
N ALA A 402 -11.84 27.48 -39.57
CA ALA A 402 -11.81 26.43 -38.55
C ALA A 402 -12.23 25.06 -39.12
N ASP A 403 -13.13 25.06 -40.10
CA ASP A 403 -13.69 23.85 -40.73
C ASP A 403 -12.75 23.25 -41.78
N VAL A 404 -11.72 23.99 -42.20
CA VAL A 404 -10.76 23.56 -43.21
C VAL A 404 -9.75 22.59 -42.58
N ASN A 405 -9.87 21.31 -42.91
CA ASN A 405 -8.89 20.28 -42.56
C ASN A 405 -8.86 19.17 -43.63
N PRO A 406 -7.80 18.35 -43.72
CA PRO A 406 -7.67 17.34 -44.76
C PRO A 406 -8.87 16.38 -44.86
N ALA A 407 -9.42 15.94 -43.72
CA ALA A 407 -10.55 15.02 -43.68
C ALA A 407 -11.87 15.64 -44.14
N ALA A 408 -12.06 16.94 -43.89
CA ALA A 408 -13.23 17.69 -44.36
C ALA A 408 -13.15 17.97 -45.87
N LEU A 409 -11.96 18.33 -46.38
CA LEU A 409 -11.75 18.67 -47.79
C LEU A 409 -11.95 17.47 -48.72
N ILE A 410 -11.56 16.25 -48.31
CA ILE A 410 -11.78 15.02 -49.09
C ILE A 410 -13.27 14.72 -49.28
N LYS A 411 -14.13 15.13 -48.34
CA LYS A 411 -15.57 14.89 -48.39
C LYS A 411 -16.31 15.84 -49.31
N VAL A 412 -15.66 16.89 -49.80
CA VAL A 412 -16.28 17.87 -50.71
C VAL A 412 -16.29 17.29 -52.13
N PRO A 413 -17.46 17.07 -52.74
CA PRO A 413 -17.54 16.49 -54.09
C PRO A 413 -16.85 17.39 -55.13
N ALA A 414 -16.05 16.79 -56.01
CA ALA A 414 -15.36 17.45 -57.12
C ALA A 414 -14.43 18.61 -56.71
N LEU A 415 -13.88 18.60 -55.49
CA LEU A 415 -12.88 19.58 -55.06
C LEU A 415 -11.49 19.26 -55.64
N ASP A 416 -10.93 20.19 -56.40
CA ASP A 416 -9.58 20.07 -56.95
C ASP A 416 -8.51 20.10 -55.83
N SER A 417 -7.51 19.23 -55.95
CA SER A 417 -6.31 19.18 -55.11
C SER A 417 -5.59 20.53 -54.98
N ALA A 418 -5.55 21.34 -56.04
CA ALA A 418 -4.94 22.67 -55.99
C ALA A 418 -5.78 23.65 -55.17
N VAL A 419 -7.11 23.54 -55.23
CA VAL A 419 -8.04 24.33 -54.40
C VAL A 419 -7.95 23.91 -52.93
N ALA A 420 -7.85 22.61 -52.66
CA ALA A 420 -7.62 22.09 -51.31
C ALA A 420 -6.30 22.62 -50.71
N GLY A 421 -5.21 22.66 -51.51
CA GLY A 421 -3.94 23.25 -51.11
C GLY A 421 -4.04 24.75 -50.78
N GLU A 422 -4.74 25.52 -51.60
CA GLU A 422 -5.00 26.94 -51.33
C GLU A 422 -5.83 27.19 -50.07
N LEU A 423 -6.83 26.34 -49.80
CA LEU A 423 -7.64 26.42 -48.58
C LEU A 423 -6.80 26.16 -47.34
N MET A 424 -5.89 25.18 -47.39
CA MET A 424 -4.94 24.90 -46.31
C MET A 424 -4.00 26.10 -46.07
N LEU A 425 -3.44 26.68 -47.13
CA LEU A 425 -2.60 27.89 -47.04
C LEU A 425 -3.37 29.10 -46.52
N TRP A 426 -4.64 29.26 -46.91
CA TRP A 426 -5.50 30.32 -46.38
C TRP A 426 -5.77 30.14 -44.89
N ARG A 427 -6.05 28.91 -44.43
CA ARG A 427 -6.16 28.61 -42.99
C ARG A 427 -4.88 28.93 -42.24
N GLU A 428 -3.72 28.51 -42.76
CA GLU A 428 -2.42 28.81 -42.15
C GLU A 428 -2.14 30.32 -42.05
N ARG A 429 -2.44 31.07 -43.13
CA ARG A 429 -2.35 32.55 -43.12
C ARG A 429 -3.29 33.17 -42.09
N SER A 430 -4.53 32.67 -42.00
CA SER A 430 -5.51 33.14 -41.02
C SER A 430 -5.05 32.85 -39.58
N ALA A 431 -4.39 31.70 -39.36
CA ALA A 431 -3.83 31.31 -38.07
C ALA A 431 -2.58 32.11 -37.67
N LYS A 432 -1.91 32.82 -38.58
CA LYS A 432 -0.62 33.49 -38.31
C LYS A 432 -0.69 34.53 -37.20
N ASN A 433 -1.84 35.17 -37.03
CA ASN A 433 -2.08 36.18 -35.99
C ASN A 433 -2.76 35.60 -34.72
N PHE A 434 -2.89 34.28 -34.63
CA PHE A 434 -3.38 33.64 -33.43
C PHE A 434 -2.36 33.80 -32.30
N LEU A 435 -2.77 34.49 -31.24
CA LEU A 435 -2.03 34.55 -29.99
C LEU A 435 -2.71 33.63 -28.99
N PHE A 436 -1.98 32.62 -28.53
CA PHE A 436 -2.45 31.73 -27.48
C PHE A 436 -2.54 32.49 -26.16
N ASP A 437 -3.72 32.46 -25.55
CA ASP A 437 -3.95 33.07 -24.25
C ASP A 437 -3.81 32.00 -23.15
N SER A 438 -2.64 31.95 -22.53
CA SER A 438 -2.36 31.02 -21.43
C SER A 438 -3.14 31.37 -20.15
N SER A 439 -3.66 32.60 -20.02
CA SER A 439 -4.40 33.03 -18.82
C SER A 439 -5.78 32.38 -18.70
N LYS A 440 -6.35 31.95 -19.84
CA LYS A 440 -7.60 31.16 -19.84
C LYS A 440 -7.42 29.74 -19.30
N GLY A 441 -6.16 29.26 -19.24
CA GLY A 441 -5.80 27.97 -18.65
C GLY A 441 -6.46 26.75 -19.31
N VAL A 442 -6.11 25.58 -18.79
CA VAL A 442 -6.88 24.35 -19.03
C VAL A 442 -8.17 24.43 -18.23
N GLU A 443 -9.26 23.85 -18.74
CA GLU A 443 -10.54 23.82 -18.04
C GLU A 443 -10.39 23.20 -16.63
N PRO A 444 -10.90 23.83 -15.55
CA PRO A 444 -10.73 23.32 -14.20
C PRO A 444 -11.27 21.91 -13.95
N ALA A 445 -12.20 21.44 -14.77
CA ALA A 445 -12.69 20.06 -14.71
C ALA A 445 -11.65 19.06 -15.23
N ASP A 446 -10.96 19.39 -16.34
CA ASP A 446 -9.92 18.56 -16.95
C ASP A 446 -8.68 18.47 -16.04
N THR A 447 -8.29 19.56 -15.39
CA THR A 447 -7.19 19.56 -14.41
C THR A 447 -7.53 18.72 -13.17
N ARG A 448 -8.74 18.86 -12.62
CA ARG A 448 -9.23 18.05 -11.50
C ARG A 448 -9.25 16.55 -11.82
N ALA A 449 -9.61 16.16 -13.04
CA ALA A 449 -9.56 14.77 -13.48
C ALA A 449 -8.14 14.20 -13.44
N LEU A 450 -7.12 14.98 -13.83
CA LEU A 450 -5.72 14.55 -13.68
C LEU A 450 -5.32 14.42 -12.21
N VAL A 451 -5.71 15.37 -11.35
CA VAL A 451 -5.40 15.28 -9.91
C VAL A 451 -6.03 14.03 -9.31
N GLN A 452 -7.30 13.72 -9.63
CA GLN A 452 -7.98 12.50 -9.19
C GLN A 452 -7.26 11.22 -9.65
N LYS A 453 -6.66 11.23 -10.83
CA LYS A 453 -5.93 10.08 -11.37
C LYS A 453 -4.57 9.89 -10.70
N TYR A 454 -3.78 10.96 -10.58
CA TYR A 454 -2.36 10.86 -10.24
C TYR A 454 -2.04 11.07 -8.76
N GLN A 455 -2.81 11.89 -8.04
CA GLN A 455 -2.54 12.14 -6.61
C GLN A 455 -2.69 10.88 -5.72
N PRO A 456 -3.70 9.98 -5.90
CA PRO A 456 -3.84 8.78 -5.06
C PRO A 456 -2.70 7.78 -5.23
N ILE A 457 -2.14 7.67 -6.45
CA ILE A 457 -1.00 6.78 -6.72
C ILE A 457 0.33 7.39 -6.26
N MET A 458 0.42 8.72 -6.16
CA MET A 458 1.63 9.42 -5.75
C MET A 458 1.81 9.44 -4.21
N LYS A 459 0.73 9.69 -3.44
CA LYS A 459 0.79 9.84 -1.97
C LYS A 459 1.44 8.65 -1.23
N PRO A 460 1.18 7.36 -1.58
CA PRO A 460 1.83 6.23 -0.90
C PRO A 460 3.35 6.21 -1.11
N VAL A 461 3.79 6.51 -2.33
CA VAL A 461 5.21 6.58 -2.69
C VAL A 461 5.91 7.71 -1.93
N GLU A 462 5.25 8.88 -1.83
CA GLU A 462 5.75 10.01 -1.04
C GLU A 462 5.93 9.67 0.44
N ARG A 463 4.98 8.94 1.02
CA ARG A 463 5.04 8.54 2.43
C ARG A 463 6.23 7.62 2.70
N GLU A 464 6.47 6.66 1.81
CA GLU A 464 7.64 5.78 1.92
C GLU A 464 8.97 6.55 1.78
N LEU A 465 9.05 7.50 0.85
CA LEU A 465 10.25 8.33 0.69
C LEU A 465 10.48 9.26 1.89
N ARG A 466 9.44 9.92 2.41
CA ARG A 466 9.53 10.80 3.60
C ARG A 466 9.98 10.04 4.85
N THR A 467 9.49 8.82 5.05
CA THR A 467 9.83 8.00 6.24
C THR A 467 11.07 7.12 6.03
N GLY A 468 11.57 7.04 4.79
CA GLY A 468 12.65 6.14 4.38
C GLY A 468 13.97 6.38 5.11
N SER A 469 14.37 7.65 5.28
CA SER A 469 15.60 8.01 5.99
C SER A 469 15.60 7.53 7.45
N VAL A 470 14.47 7.69 8.15
CA VAL A 470 14.29 7.24 9.54
C VAL A 470 14.32 5.72 9.63
N LYS A 471 13.59 5.02 8.73
CA LYS A 471 13.60 3.54 8.68
C LYS A 471 15.00 3.00 8.42
N LEU A 472 15.72 3.59 7.47
CA LEU A 472 17.06 3.18 7.06
C LEU A 472 18.09 3.42 8.18
N ALA A 473 18.03 4.59 8.82
CA ALA A 473 18.89 4.91 9.98
C ALA A 473 18.66 3.95 11.14
N LYS A 474 17.39 3.59 11.44
CA LYS A 474 17.06 2.60 12.47
C LYS A 474 17.69 1.24 12.17
N ILE A 475 17.59 0.75 10.93
CA ILE A 475 18.20 -0.53 10.52
C ILE A 475 19.73 -0.48 10.70
N ALA A 476 20.38 0.62 10.29
CA ALA A 476 21.82 0.77 10.47
C ALA A 476 22.24 0.76 11.95
N MET A 477 21.47 1.45 12.82
CA MET A 477 21.70 1.44 14.27
C MET A 477 21.50 0.06 14.87
N ASP A 478 20.45 -0.66 14.47
CA ASP A 478 20.16 -2.02 14.95
C ASP A 478 21.28 -3.01 14.56
N ILE A 479 21.80 -2.91 13.33
CA ILE A 479 22.95 -3.71 12.88
C ILE A 479 24.18 -3.43 13.76
N GLN A 480 24.50 -2.17 14.03
CA GLN A 480 25.66 -1.81 14.85
C GLN A 480 25.51 -2.27 16.31
N LYS A 481 24.30 -2.19 16.85
CA LYS A 481 23.96 -2.72 18.17
C LYS A 481 24.14 -4.24 18.21
N ASN A 482 23.61 -4.97 17.21
CA ASN A 482 23.73 -6.41 17.12
C ASN A 482 25.19 -6.85 16.97
N ARG A 483 26.01 -6.10 16.22
CA ARG A 483 27.47 -6.32 16.16
C ARG A 483 28.10 -6.31 17.54
N THR A 484 27.78 -5.30 18.35
CA THR A 484 28.34 -5.15 19.69
C THR A 484 27.91 -6.28 20.62
N ILE A 485 26.65 -6.71 20.54
CA ILE A 485 26.08 -7.77 21.39
C ILE A 485 26.58 -9.16 20.99
N LEU A 486 26.62 -9.46 19.70
CA LEU A 486 26.91 -10.80 19.19
C LEU A 486 28.41 -11.06 19.02
N MET A 487 29.25 -10.04 18.84
CA MET A 487 30.70 -10.19 18.60
C MET A 487 31.41 -11.04 19.67
N PRO A 488 31.19 -10.84 20.99
CA PRO A 488 31.79 -11.70 22.01
C PRO A 488 31.33 -13.16 21.94
N GLN A 489 30.07 -13.38 21.54
CA GLN A 489 29.44 -14.70 21.50
C GLN A 489 29.95 -15.49 20.29
N ILE A 490 29.97 -14.89 19.11
CA ILE A 490 30.54 -15.52 17.90
C ILE A 490 32.04 -15.76 18.06
N GLY A 491 32.78 -14.83 18.68
CA GLY A 491 34.20 -15.00 18.99
C GLY A 491 34.45 -16.12 20.01
N LYS A 492 33.53 -16.36 20.94
CA LYS A 492 33.59 -17.54 21.83
C LYS A 492 33.39 -18.83 21.05
N ARG A 493 32.38 -18.91 20.16
CA ARG A 493 32.13 -20.12 19.36
C ARG A 493 33.26 -20.41 18.37
N ALA A 494 33.84 -19.39 17.77
CA ALA A 494 35.02 -19.50 16.92
C ALA A 494 36.21 -20.14 17.67
N ARG A 495 36.48 -19.67 18.90
CA ARG A 495 37.51 -20.24 19.78
C ARG A 495 37.23 -21.68 20.17
N GLU A 496 35.99 -22.00 20.54
CA GLU A 496 35.59 -23.37 20.90
C GLU A 496 35.76 -24.34 19.74
N LEU A 497 35.41 -23.91 18.51
CA LEU A 497 35.61 -24.72 17.30
C LEU A 497 37.11 -24.92 17.00
N ALA A 498 37.90 -23.85 17.00
CA ALA A 498 39.34 -23.93 16.75
C ALA A 498 40.05 -24.83 17.77
N GLN A 499 39.67 -24.74 19.04
CA GLN A 499 40.20 -25.59 20.10
C GLN A 499 39.78 -27.06 19.91
N ALA A 500 38.50 -27.33 19.59
CA ALA A 500 38.03 -28.69 19.37
C ALA A 500 38.65 -29.35 18.12
N GLU A 501 38.95 -28.56 17.09
CA GLU A 501 39.69 -29.01 15.90
C GLU A 501 41.12 -29.41 16.28
N ALA A 502 41.83 -28.55 17.02
CA ALA A 502 43.18 -28.84 17.52
C ALA A 502 43.23 -30.07 18.46
N ASP A 503 42.25 -30.17 19.36
CA ASP A 503 42.13 -31.28 20.31
C ASP A 503 41.89 -32.62 19.62
N PHE A 504 41.18 -32.63 18.49
CA PHE A 504 40.92 -33.82 17.69
C PHE A 504 42.09 -34.16 16.77
N GLU A 505 42.87 -33.18 16.31
CA GLU A 505 44.02 -33.38 15.41
C GLU A 505 45.09 -34.32 16.00
N ILE A 506 45.19 -34.41 17.34
CA ILE A 506 46.09 -35.37 18.02
C ILE A 506 45.83 -36.81 17.58
N PHE A 507 44.57 -37.17 17.31
CA PHE A 507 44.19 -38.51 16.84
C PHE A 507 44.34 -38.67 15.32
N ALA A 508 44.34 -37.57 14.56
CA ALA A 508 44.52 -37.56 13.09
C ALA A 508 45.91 -38.00 12.64
N LYS A 509 46.90 -38.00 13.52
CA LYS A 509 48.27 -38.48 13.25
C LYS A 509 48.46 -39.98 13.51
N THR A 510 47.39 -40.71 13.85
CA THR A 510 47.47 -42.16 14.06
C THR A 510 47.47 -42.90 12.71
N MET A 511 48.23 -43.99 12.61
CA MET A 511 48.37 -44.79 11.38
C MET A 511 47.01 -45.29 10.85
N GLU A 512 46.09 -45.67 11.75
CA GLU A 512 44.71 -46.03 11.39
C GLU A 512 43.95 -44.88 10.69
N GLU A 513 44.13 -43.63 11.15
CA GLU A 513 43.46 -42.47 10.56
C GLU A 513 44.11 -42.01 9.26
N MET A 514 45.43 -42.17 9.12
CA MET A 514 46.13 -41.98 7.84
C MET A 514 45.63 -42.99 6.80
N VAL A 515 45.62 -44.28 7.13
CA VAL A 515 45.10 -45.33 6.23
C VAL A 515 43.61 -45.12 5.92
N ALA A 516 42.79 -44.76 6.92
CA ALA A 516 41.37 -44.45 6.67
C ALA A 516 41.16 -43.15 5.86
N ARG A 517 42.09 -42.19 5.93
CA ARG A 517 42.07 -40.96 5.11
C ARG A 517 42.47 -41.29 3.68
N ASP A 518 43.50 -42.10 3.47
CA ASP A 518 43.93 -42.56 2.15
C ASP A 518 42.87 -43.44 1.48
N ILE A 519 42.26 -44.38 2.21
CA ILE A 519 41.14 -45.19 1.71
C ILE A 519 39.94 -44.31 1.33
N ARG A 520 39.60 -43.29 2.13
CA ARG A 520 38.53 -42.32 1.77
C ARG A 520 38.90 -41.42 0.60
N GLY A 521 40.18 -41.08 0.43
CA GLY A 521 40.67 -40.33 -0.74
C GLY A 521 40.58 -41.15 -2.02
N ILE A 522 40.90 -42.45 -1.94
CA ILE A 522 40.79 -43.40 -3.05
C ILE A 522 39.31 -43.66 -3.40
N LEU A 523 38.43 -43.82 -2.40
CA LEU A 523 37.00 -44.06 -2.61
C LEU A 523 36.18 -42.79 -2.94
N GLY A 524 36.73 -41.60 -2.70
CA GLY A 524 36.09 -40.31 -2.99
C GLY A 524 36.48 -39.70 -4.35
N GLN A 525 37.34 -40.36 -5.12
CA GLN A 525 37.68 -40.03 -6.51
C GLN A 525 36.95 -40.91 -7.55
N GLN A 526 35.95 -41.69 -7.12
CA GLN A 526 35.01 -42.39 -8.02
C GLN A 526 33.71 -41.61 -8.21
#